data_AF-A0A1M7IUD6-F1
#
_entry.id   AF-A0A1M7IUD6-F1
#
_cell.length_a   1.000
_cell.length_b   1.000
_cell.length_c   1.000
_cell.angle_alpha   90.00
_cell.angle_beta   90.00
_cell.angle_gamma   90.00
#
_symmetry.space_group_name_H-M   'P 1'
#
loop_
_entity.id
_entity.type
_entity.pdbx_description
1 polymer ?
#
loop_
_entity_poly.entity_id
_entity_poly.type
_entity_poly.pdbx_seq_one_letter_code
_entity_poly.pdbx_strand_id
1 'polypeptide(L)'
;MKNVKNAIIALTLLVGLGSCGVNQAWVLNQNQNSTEVHLGSKNFEVIGQVSGAASVDYVLIFGGTNRTSLYNEAYAAMIEEADLTSGSRTITNVLTEEHVGGVPPFYYKRTLTVSGTVVEFTR
;
A
#
# COMPACT_ATOMS: atom_id res chain seq x y z
N MET A 1 21.13 38.29 -27.01
CA MET A 1 20.49 36.99 -27.34
C MET A 1 21.17 35.78 -26.70
N LYS A 2 22.50 35.78 -26.47
CA LYS A 2 23.24 34.64 -25.86
C LYS A 2 22.76 34.31 -24.43
N ASN A 3 22.50 35.33 -23.62
CA ASN A 3 22.05 35.18 -22.23
C ASN A 3 20.63 34.58 -22.13
N VAL A 4 19.75 34.90 -23.08
CA VAL A 4 18.38 34.34 -23.16
C VAL A 4 18.43 32.87 -23.60
N LYS A 5 19.29 32.51 -24.55
CA LYS A 5 19.50 31.10 -24.94
C LYS A 5 20.03 30.27 -23.77
N ASN A 6 20.99 30.79 -23.01
CA ASN A 6 21.52 30.10 -21.83
C ASN A 6 20.47 29.95 -20.73
N ALA A 7 19.60 30.96 -20.53
CA ALA A 7 18.49 30.87 -19.58
C ALA A 7 17.45 29.81 -19.98
N ILE A 8 17.10 29.73 -21.27
CA ILE A 8 16.19 28.70 -21.78
C ILE A 8 16.80 27.31 -21.60
N ILE A 9 18.07 27.12 -21.95
CA ILE A 9 18.76 25.83 -21.77
C ILE A 9 18.79 25.41 -20.30
N ALA A 10 19.08 26.34 -19.38
CA ALA A 10 19.09 26.08 -17.94
C ALA A 10 17.68 25.70 -17.42
N LEU A 11 16.64 26.38 -17.88
CA LEU A 11 15.26 26.08 -17.51
C LEU A 11 14.81 24.71 -18.02
N THR A 12 15.15 24.35 -19.27
CA THR A 12 14.86 23.04 -19.84
C THR A 12 15.60 21.92 -19.09
N LEU A 13 16.84 22.16 -18.63
CA LEU A 13 17.61 21.20 -17.83
C LEU A 13 17.00 20.99 -16.43
N LEU A 14 16.54 22.06 -15.78
CA LEU A 14 15.86 21.98 -14.48
C LEU A 14 14.54 21.20 -14.56
N VAL A 15 13.76 21.40 -15.62
CA VAL A 15 12.51 20.66 -15.85
C VAL A 15 12.79 19.20 -16.25
N GLY A 16 13.80 18.97 -17.09
CA GLY A 16 14.17 17.62 -17.56
C GLY A 16 14.71 16.72 -16.45
N LEU A 17 15.46 17.27 -15.49
CA LEU A 17 15.98 16.51 -14.33
C LEU A 17 14.93 16.27 -13.24
N GLY A 18 13.81 16.99 -13.25
CA GLY A 18 12.67 16.79 -12.35
C GLY A 18 11.69 15.68 -12.78
N SER A 19 11.93 15.02 -13.92
CA SER A 19 11.03 13.99 -14.48
C SER A 19 11.04 12.65 -13.71
N CYS A 20 11.68 12.58 -12.55
CA CYS A 20 11.49 11.46 -11.63
C CYS A 20 10.08 11.57 -11.04
N GLY A 21 9.10 10.92 -11.68
CA GLY A 21 7.77 10.73 -11.10
C GLY A 21 7.93 10.25 -9.66
N VAL A 22 7.36 11.00 -8.72
CA VAL A 22 7.49 10.74 -7.29
C VAL A 22 6.67 9.49 -6.98
N ASN A 23 7.31 8.32 -7.06
CA ASN A 23 6.76 7.08 -6.52
C ASN A 23 7.23 6.97 -5.08
N GLN A 24 6.37 7.35 -4.15
CA GLN A 24 6.61 7.12 -2.73
C GLN A 24 5.80 5.90 -2.32
N ALA A 25 6.50 4.85 -1.89
CA ALA A 25 5.89 3.75 -1.16
C ALA A 25 6.04 4.05 0.33
N TRP A 26 4.94 4.39 0.99
CA TRP A 26 4.90 4.55 2.43
C TRP A 26 4.45 3.23 3.03
N VAL A 27 5.41 2.46 3.51
CA VAL A 27 5.12 1.26 4.30
C VAL A 27 4.77 1.74 5.71
N LEU A 28 3.48 1.80 6.01
CA LEU A 28 2.97 2.20 7.31
C LEU A 28 2.41 0.98 8.00
N ASN A 29 3.12 0.49 9.02
CA ASN A 29 2.54 -0.49 9.91
C ASN A 29 1.55 0.22 10.86
N GLN A 30 0.29 0.34 10.42
CA GLN A 30 -0.79 0.88 11.27
C GLN A 30 -1.20 -0.10 12.38
N ASN A 31 -0.77 -1.36 12.30
CA ASN A 31 -1.02 -2.34 13.34
C ASN A 31 0.02 -2.19 14.47
N GLN A 32 -0.29 -1.34 15.45
CA GLN A 32 0.46 -1.21 16.71
C GLN A 32 0.38 -2.47 17.59
N ASN A 33 -0.44 -3.46 17.22
CA ASN A 33 -0.61 -4.70 17.96
C ASN A 33 0.47 -5.71 17.55
N SER A 34 1.63 -5.65 18.24
CA SER A 34 2.65 -6.70 18.17
C SER A 34 2.09 -7.97 18.83
N THR A 35 1.44 -8.80 18.04
CA THR A 35 0.93 -10.10 18.49
C THR A 35 2.05 -11.13 18.34
N GLU A 36 2.82 -11.31 19.40
CA GLU A 36 3.78 -12.41 19.47
C GLU A 36 3.03 -13.67 19.87
N VAL A 37 2.94 -14.62 18.94
CA VAL A 37 2.25 -15.88 19.16
C VAL A 37 3.23 -16.79 19.94
N HIS A 38 3.18 -16.69 21.28
CA HIS A 38 3.96 -17.56 22.18
C HIS A 38 3.40 -18.97 22.19
N LEU A 39 3.91 -19.80 21.30
CA LEU A 39 3.44 -21.17 21.20
C LEU A 39 4.23 -22.04 22.16
N GLY A 40 3.55 -22.52 23.21
CA GLY A 40 4.11 -23.51 24.14
C GLY A 40 4.47 -24.85 23.46
N SER A 41 4.04 -25.07 22.21
CA SER A 41 4.37 -26.23 21.37
C SER A 41 4.10 -25.91 19.88
N LYS A 42 4.64 -26.68 18.92
CA LYS A 42 4.26 -26.54 17.50
C LYS A 42 2.79 -26.97 17.31
N ASN A 43 1.87 -26.01 17.31
CA ASN A 43 0.42 -26.19 17.15
C ASN A 43 -0.17 -25.35 16.01
N PHE A 44 0.66 -24.84 15.11
CA PHE A 44 0.24 -24.08 13.95
C PHE A 44 1.04 -24.47 12.71
N GLU A 45 0.41 -24.30 11.56
CA GLU A 45 1.02 -24.43 10.24
C GLU A 45 0.81 -23.12 9.47
N VAL A 46 1.86 -22.67 8.78
CA VAL A 46 1.76 -21.51 7.90
C VAL A 46 1.24 -21.98 6.55
N ILE A 47 0.03 -21.54 6.20
CA ILE A 47 -0.65 -21.97 4.97
C ILE A 47 -0.20 -21.13 3.79
N GLY A 48 -0.02 -19.81 4.00
CA GLY A 48 0.36 -18.93 2.92
C GLY A 48 0.34 -17.45 3.30
N GLN A 49 0.53 -16.62 2.28
CA GLN A 49 0.40 -15.18 2.37
C GLN A 49 -0.79 -14.74 1.53
N VAL A 50 -1.51 -13.75 2.03
CA VAL A 50 -2.68 -13.17 1.37
C VAL A 50 -2.52 -11.67 1.28
N SER A 51 -3.15 -11.08 0.27
CA SER A 51 -3.10 -9.64 0.06
C SER A 51 -4.39 -9.10 -0.52
N GLY A 52 -4.83 -7.95 -0.02
CA GLY A 52 -5.93 -7.19 -0.59
C GLY A 52 -5.47 -5.79 -0.98
N ALA A 53 -5.96 -5.26 -2.09
CA ALA A 53 -5.61 -3.92 -2.55
C ALA A 53 -6.86 -3.11 -2.89
N ALA A 54 -6.84 -1.83 -2.53
CA ALA A 54 -7.86 -0.86 -2.91
C ALA A 54 -7.17 0.38 -3.46
N SER A 55 -7.75 1.01 -4.49
CA SER A 55 -7.13 2.17 -5.13
C SER A 55 -8.12 3.29 -5.40
N VAL A 56 -7.62 4.52 -5.33
CA VAL A 56 -8.41 5.72 -5.58
C VAL A 56 -7.64 6.72 -6.42
N ASP A 57 -8.35 7.33 -7.36
CA ASP A 57 -7.82 8.32 -8.28
C ASP A 57 -8.22 9.73 -7.85
N TYR A 58 -7.28 10.66 -8.01
CA TYR A 58 -7.46 12.09 -7.76
C TYR A 58 -7.19 12.86 -9.06
N VAL A 59 -8.12 13.72 -9.45
CA VAL A 59 -8.06 14.55 -10.65
C VAL A 59 -8.14 16.02 -10.22
N LEU A 60 -7.12 16.81 -10.52
CA LEU A 60 -7.05 18.23 -10.12
C LEU A 60 -7.32 18.44 -8.61
N ILE A 61 -6.82 17.54 -7.76
CA ILE A 61 -7.02 17.53 -6.29
C ILE A 61 -8.46 17.13 -5.87
N PHE A 62 -9.42 17.13 -6.79
CA PHE A 62 -10.77 16.62 -6.56
C PHE A 62 -10.83 15.11 -6.77
N GLY A 63 -11.64 14.43 -5.95
CA GLY A 63 -11.68 12.98 -5.89
C GLY A 63 -11.12 12.47 -4.56
N GLY A 64 -11.03 11.15 -4.45
CA GLY A 64 -10.73 10.50 -3.16
C GLY A 64 -11.97 9.93 -2.49
N THR A 65 -11.81 8.76 -1.89
CA THR A 65 -12.72 8.21 -0.89
C THR A 65 -12.15 8.53 0.49
N ASN A 66 -12.91 8.28 1.56
CA ASN A 66 -12.36 8.39 2.90
C ASN A 66 -11.22 7.37 3.07
N ARG A 67 -10.08 7.77 3.64
CA ARG A 67 -8.92 6.90 3.90
C ARG A 67 -9.32 5.62 4.64
N THR A 68 -10.25 5.73 5.60
CA THR A 68 -10.78 4.59 6.34
C THR A 68 -11.55 3.62 5.43
N SER A 69 -12.29 4.13 4.46
CA SER A 69 -13.02 3.29 3.49
C SER A 69 -12.04 2.52 2.61
N LEU A 70 -10.99 3.19 2.13
CA LEU A 70 -9.95 2.56 1.30
C LEU A 70 -9.23 1.44 2.06
N TYR A 71 -8.91 1.68 3.34
CA TYR A 71 -8.31 0.68 4.21
C TYR A 71 -9.27 -0.50 4.45
N ASN A 72 -10.53 -0.22 4.78
CA ASN A 72 -11.53 -1.27 5.03
C ASN A 72 -11.79 -2.13 3.81
N GLU A 73 -11.79 -1.54 2.61
CA GLU A 73 -11.96 -2.25 1.34
C GLU A 73 -10.78 -3.18 1.06
N ALA A 74 -9.54 -2.68 1.20
CA ALA A 74 -8.35 -3.51 1.05
C ALA A 74 -8.28 -4.62 2.12
N TYR A 75 -8.66 -4.33 3.36
CA TYR A 75 -8.70 -5.30 4.45
C TYR A 75 -9.78 -6.38 4.25
N ALA A 76 -10.96 -5.98 3.75
CA ALA A 76 -12.03 -6.91 3.42
C ALA A 76 -11.63 -7.86 2.29
N ALA A 77 -10.99 -7.33 1.23
CA ALA A 77 -10.45 -8.15 0.15
C ALA A 77 -9.39 -9.16 0.65
N MET A 78 -8.52 -8.73 1.56
CA MET A 78 -7.54 -9.64 2.18
C MET A 78 -8.21 -10.75 3.00
N ILE A 79 -9.27 -10.44 3.76
CA ILE A 79 -10.01 -11.46 4.55
C ILE A 79 -10.74 -12.44 3.64
N GLU A 80 -11.34 -11.95 2.56
CA GLU A 80 -12.01 -12.81 1.58
C GLU A 80 -11.03 -13.79 0.93
N GLU A 81 -9.83 -13.32 0.57
CA GLU A 81 -8.75 -14.17 0.05
C GLU A 81 -8.19 -15.15 1.10
N ALA A 82 -8.18 -14.76 2.38
CA ALA A 82 -7.69 -15.59 3.48
C ALA A 82 -8.54 -16.83 3.78
N ASP A 83 -9.78 -16.88 3.29
CA ASP A 83 -10.77 -17.94 3.57
C ASP A 83 -10.64 -18.49 4.99
N LEU A 84 -10.90 -17.60 5.97
CA LEU A 84 -10.82 -17.95 7.38
C LEU A 84 -11.93 -18.92 7.83
N THR A 85 -12.87 -19.26 6.94
CA THR A 85 -14.03 -20.08 7.26
C THR A 85 -13.79 -21.58 7.08
N SER A 86 -12.76 -21.97 6.32
CA SER A 86 -12.47 -23.39 6.05
C SER A 86 -11.75 -24.13 7.17
N GLY A 87 -11.37 -23.46 8.27
CA GLY A 87 -10.73 -24.10 9.41
C GLY A 87 -10.45 -23.14 10.57
N SER A 88 -9.67 -23.60 11.57
CA SER A 88 -9.20 -22.77 12.68
C SER A 88 -8.05 -21.88 12.21
N ARG A 89 -8.35 -20.89 11.37
CA ARG A 89 -7.36 -20.02 10.72
C ARG A 89 -7.36 -18.62 11.29
N THR A 90 -6.21 -17.97 11.26
CA THR A 90 -6.09 -16.55 11.57
C THR A 90 -5.04 -15.88 10.68
N ILE A 91 -5.14 -14.55 10.55
CA ILE A 91 -4.18 -13.73 9.83
C ILE A 91 -3.25 -13.08 10.83
N THR A 92 -1.96 -13.27 10.63
CA THR A 92 -0.89 -12.69 11.44
C THR A 92 0.01 -11.81 10.59
N ASN A 93 0.86 -11.00 11.22
CA ASN A 93 1.82 -10.13 10.53
C ASN A 93 1.17 -9.25 9.45
N VAL A 94 0.03 -8.64 9.78
CA VAL A 94 -0.67 -7.75 8.85
C VAL A 94 0.17 -6.49 8.63
N LEU A 95 0.50 -6.21 7.38
CA LEU A 95 1.23 -5.03 6.94
C LEU A 95 0.37 -4.21 5.98
N THR A 96 0.53 -2.88 6.02
CA THR A 96 -0.15 -1.97 5.10
C THR A 96 0.88 -1.14 4.34
N GLU A 97 0.75 -1.12 3.03
CA GLU A 97 1.61 -0.41 2.09
C GLU A 97 0.78 0.59 1.30
N GLU A 98 1.15 1.87 1.35
CA GLU A 98 0.52 2.92 0.55
C GLU A 98 1.44 3.32 -0.59
N HIS A 99 1.00 3.08 -1.82
CA HIS A 99 1.67 3.51 -3.03
C HIS A 99 0.98 4.74 -3.61
N VAL A 100 1.70 5.85 -3.64
CA VAL A 100 1.24 7.08 -4.30
C VAL A 100 2.04 7.26 -5.58
N GLY A 101 1.35 7.26 -6.72
CA GLY A 101 1.95 7.42 -8.04
C GLY A 101 1.18 8.44 -8.88
N GLY A 102 1.88 9.12 -9.79
CA GLY A 102 1.28 10.06 -10.74
C GLY A 102 2.04 11.38 -10.86
N VAL A 103 1.33 12.40 -11.37
CA VAL A 103 1.84 13.75 -11.60
C VAL A 103 0.97 14.75 -10.81
N PRO A 104 1.24 14.95 -9.51
CA PRO A 104 0.58 15.98 -8.73
C PRO A 104 0.87 17.38 -9.31
N PRO A 105 -0.12 18.32 -9.35
CA PRO A 105 -1.48 18.22 -8.83
C PRO A 105 -2.54 17.74 -9.86
N PHE A 106 -2.15 17.41 -11.09
CA PHE A 106 -3.10 17.14 -12.18
C PHE A 106 -3.78 15.78 -12.06
N TYR A 107 -3.00 14.72 -11.83
CA TYR A 107 -3.50 13.37 -11.66
C TYR A 107 -2.59 12.58 -10.74
N TYR A 108 -3.13 12.03 -9.66
CA TYR A 108 -2.39 11.08 -8.84
C TYR A 108 -3.30 9.98 -8.33
N LYS A 109 -2.76 8.78 -8.24
CA LYS A 109 -3.42 7.58 -7.78
C LYS A 109 -2.81 7.15 -6.45
N ARG A 110 -3.65 6.82 -5.48
CA ARG A 110 -3.25 6.16 -4.24
C ARG A 110 -3.75 4.73 -4.27
N THR A 111 -2.83 3.79 -4.11
CA THR A 111 -3.14 2.37 -3.99
C THR A 111 -2.71 1.93 -2.60
N LEU A 112 -3.63 1.38 -1.83
CA LEU A 112 -3.38 0.84 -0.51
C LEU A 112 -3.46 -0.68 -0.61
N THR A 113 -2.37 -1.35 -0.25
CA THR A 113 -2.25 -2.81 -0.23
C THR A 113 -2.11 -3.24 1.22
N VAL A 114 -2.95 -4.16 1.66
CA VAL A 114 -2.83 -4.84 2.96
C VAL A 114 -2.42 -6.27 2.70
N SER A 115 -1.36 -6.74 3.34
CA SER A 115 -0.88 -8.12 3.25
C SER A 115 -0.81 -8.76 4.62
N GLY A 116 -0.88 -10.08 4.67
CA GLY A 116 -0.78 -10.83 5.92
C GLY A 116 -0.46 -12.30 5.69
N THR A 117 -0.07 -12.99 6.75
CA THR A 117 0.25 -14.42 6.74
C THR A 117 -0.88 -15.21 7.36
N VAL A 118 -1.44 -16.17 6.62
CA VAL A 118 -2.47 -17.08 7.12
C VAL A 118 -1.82 -18.25 7.84
N VAL A 119 -2.25 -18.48 9.06
CA VAL A 119 -1.85 -19.62 9.88
C VAL A 119 -3.08 -20.44 10.26
N GLU A 120 -2.94 -21.76 10.26
CA GLU A 120 -3.96 -22.69 10.75
C GLU A 120 -3.50 -23.36 12.02
N PHE A 121 -4.36 -23.38 13.03
CA PHE A 121 -4.12 -24.09 14.27
C PHE A 121 -4.43 -25.57 14.11
N THR A 122 -3.43 -26.41 14.36
CA THR A 122 -3.51 -27.86 14.16
C THR A 122 -3.91 -28.61 15.43
N ARG A 123 -4.08 -27.92 16.57
CA ARG A 123 -4.46 -28.47 17.88
C ARG A 123 -5.23 -27.47 18.71
#